data_AF-A0A7K0Y1S6-F1
#
_entry.id   AF-A0A7K0Y1S6-F1
#
_cell.length_a   1.000
_cell.length_b   1.000
_cell.length_c   1.000
_cell.angle_alpha   90.00
_cell.angle_beta   90.00
_cell.angle_gamma   90.00
#
_symmetry.space_group_name_H-M   'P 1'
#
loop_
_entity.id
_entity.type
_entity.pdbx_description
1 polymer ?
#
loop_
_entity_poly.entity_id
_entity_poly.type
_entity_poly.pdbx_seq_one_letter_code
_entity_poly.pdbx_strand_id
1 'polypeptide(L)'
;MNDSTAPLSSLTDIARTEPGIEAIAGKRDAVLAVPEVARATVLAALINNTSRRPVIVAAPTGTMAQSIADDLISFLGPDAVEFFP
;
A
#
# COMPACT_ATOMS: atom_id res chain seq x y z
N MET A 1 5.85 -0.15 -25.12
CA MET A 1 6.45 -0.34 -23.79
C MET A 1 6.24 0.99 -23.07
N ASN A 2 5.02 1.21 -22.58
CA ASN A 2 4.69 2.47 -21.91
C ASN A 2 5.10 2.30 -20.45
N ASP A 3 6.16 2.97 -20.03
CA ASP A 3 6.40 3.31 -18.62
C ASP A 3 5.29 4.26 -18.17
N SER A 4 4.07 3.76 -18.00
CA SER A 4 3.03 4.50 -17.32
C SER A 4 3.22 4.25 -15.84
N THR A 5 4.12 5.04 -15.24
CA THR A 5 4.22 5.18 -13.79
C THR A 5 2.81 5.38 -13.24
N ALA A 6 2.44 4.57 -12.24
CA ALA A 6 1.10 4.61 -11.67
C ALA A 6 0.72 6.07 -11.30
N PRO A 7 -0.51 6.52 -11.58
CA PRO A 7 -0.86 7.94 -11.56
C PRO A 7 -0.65 8.61 -10.19
N LEU A 8 -0.71 7.84 -9.10
CA LEU A 8 -0.56 8.31 -7.72
C LEU A 8 0.79 7.91 -7.09
N SER A 9 1.69 7.29 -7.85
CA SER A 9 2.98 6.79 -7.36
C SER A 9 3.77 7.84 -6.57
N SER A 10 3.81 9.09 -7.04
CA SER A 10 4.53 10.20 -6.39
C SER A 10 3.97 10.60 -5.02
N LEU A 11 2.69 10.36 -4.75
CA LEU A 11 2.09 10.63 -3.44
C LEU A 11 2.62 9.68 -2.37
N THR A 12 3.13 8.53 -2.77
CA THR A 12 3.71 7.54 -1.86
C THR A 12 4.96 8.08 -1.15
N ASP A 13 5.75 8.92 -1.84
CA ASP A 13 6.93 9.54 -1.24
C ASP A 13 6.58 10.61 -0.22
N ILE A 14 5.45 11.31 -0.41
CA ILE A 14 4.91 12.24 0.59
C ILE A 14 4.47 11.43 1.82
N ALA A 15 3.68 10.38 1.61
CA ALA A 15 3.16 9.56 2.70
C ALA A 15 4.25 8.84 3.50
N ARG A 16 5.39 8.49 2.88
CA ARG A 16 6.55 7.91 3.57
C ARG A 16 7.06 8.76 4.74
N THR A 17 6.85 10.06 4.69
CA THR A 17 7.30 11.00 5.75
C THR A 17 6.31 11.13 6.91
N GLU A 18 5.23 10.34 6.91
CA GLU A 18 4.22 10.35 7.98
C GLU A 18 4.80 9.79 9.30
N PRO A 19 4.64 10.50 10.44
CA PRO A 19 5.23 10.09 11.72
C PRO A 19 4.79 8.72 12.24
N GLY A 20 3.55 8.29 11.98
CA GLY A 20 3.05 6.95 12.31
C GLY A 20 3.80 5.83 11.58
N ILE A 21 4.17 6.04 10.31
CA ILE A 21 5.03 5.11 9.56
C ILE A 21 6.42 5.01 10.18
N GLU A 22 7.04 6.15 10.53
CA GLU A 22 8.33 6.16 11.24
C GLU A 22 8.24 5.44 12.59
N ALA A 23 7.15 5.66 13.34
CA ALA A 23 6.93 5.07 14.65
C ALA A 23 6.83 3.53 14.62
N ILE A 24 6.55 2.93 13.46
CA ILE A 24 6.51 1.46 13.30
C ILE A 24 7.72 0.88 12.55
N ALA A 25 8.62 1.72 12.04
CA ALA A 25 9.78 1.28 11.28
C ALA A 25 10.69 0.34 12.09
N GLY A 26 11.15 -0.74 11.47
CA GLY A 26 12.03 -1.74 12.09
C GLY A 26 11.35 -2.67 13.11
N LYS A 27 10.10 -2.41 13.50
CA LYS A 27 9.34 -3.32 14.38
C LYS A 27 8.95 -4.58 13.61
N ARG A 28 9.02 -5.73 14.30
CA ARG A 28 8.56 -7.01 13.73
C ARG A 28 7.03 -7.07 13.69
N ASP A 29 6.40 -6.63 14.77
CA ASP A 29 4.96 -6.56 14.94
C ASP A 29 4.59 -5.14 15.38
N ALA A 30 3.61 -4.54 14.70
CA ALA A 30 3.16 -3.19 14.96
C ALA A 30 1.68 -3.03 14.60
N VAL A 31 1.02 -2.07 15.24
CA VAL A 31 -0.35 -1.66 14.93
C VAL A 31 -0.30 -0.21 14.51
N LEU A 32 -0.90 0.09 13.36
CA LEU A 32 -1.04 1.44 12.84
C LEU A 32 -2.53 1.74 12.65
N ALA A 33 -3.03 2.77 13.32
CA ALA A 33 -4.39 3.24 13.11
C ALA A 33 -4.41 4.16 11.88
N VAL A 34 -5.22 3.84 10.89
CA VAL A 34 -5.27 4.57 9.61
C VAL A 34 -6.74 4.89 9.29
N PRO A 35 -7.08 6.14 8.92
CA PRO A 35 -8.38 6.44 8.36
C PRO A 35 -8.63 5.62 7.09
N GLU A 36 -9.85 5.14 6.89
CA GLU A 36 -10.22 4.33 5.72
C GLU A 36 -9.76 4.96 4.39
N VAL A 37 -9.96 6.27 4.25
CA VAL A 37 -9.60 7.06 3.06
C VAL A 37 -8.09 7.15 2.79
N ALA A 38 -7.26 6.93 3.81
CA ALA A 38 -5.80 6.99 3.70
C ALA A 38 -5.17 5.60 3.54
N ARG A 39 -5.96 4.53 3.63
CA ARG A 39 -5.47 3.15 3.69
C ARG A 39 -4.62 2.78 2.49
N ALA A 40 -5.06 3.08 1.27
CA ALA A 40 -4.33 2.74 0.05
C ALA A 40 -2.95 3.43 0.01
N THR A 41 -2.90 4.73 0.30
CA THR A 41 -1.66 5.51 0.32
C THR A 41 -0.68 5.01 1.38
N VAL A 42 -1.18 4.71 2.59
CA VAL A 42 -0.34 4.17 3.67
C VAL A 42 0.17 2.77 3.33
N LEU A 43 -0.68 1.89 2.80
CA LEU A 43 -0.25 0.56 2.34
C LEU A 43 0.81 0.66 1.24
N ALA A 44 0.60 1.51 0.24
CA ALA A 44 1.58 1.75 -0.82
C ALA A 44 2.92 2.26 -0.26
N ALA A 45 2.88 3.17 0.72
CA ALA A 45 4.07 3.67 1.39
C ALA A 45 4.81 2.55 2.12
N LEU A 46 4.11 1.71 2.87
CA LEU A 46 4.73 0.56 3.56
C LEU A 46 5.33 -0.44 2.56
N ILE A 47 4.64 -0.73 1.47
CA ILE A 47 5.11 -1.64 0.42
C ILE A 47 6.38 -1.09 -0.26
N ASN A 48 6.43 0.20 -0.59
CA ASN A 48 7.60 0.82 -1.22
C ASN A 48 8.80 0.96 -0.26
N ASN A 49 8.59 0.90 1.05
CA ASN A 49 9.66 1.02 2.06
C ASN A 49 10.21 -0.32 2.57
N THR A 50 9.58 -1.44 2.23
CA THR A 50 10.08 -2.76 2.61
C THR A 50 10.80 -3.42 1.45
N SER A 51 11.89 -4.13 1.73
CA SER A 51 12.54 -5.04 0.77
C SER A 51 11.89 -6.43 0.73
N ARG A 52 10.97 -6.72 1.65
CA ARG A 52 10.28 -8.02 1.71
C ARG A 52 9.25 -8.12 0.60
N ARG A 53 9.28 -9.22 -0.15
CA ARG A 53 8.33 -9.53 -1.22
C ARG A 53 8.02 -11.04 -1.22
N PRO A 54 6.77 -11.46 -1.49
CA PRO A 54 5.58 -10.61 -1.69
C PRO A 54 5.09 -9.98 -0.38
N VAL A 55 4.26 -8.92 -0.48
CA VAL A 55 3.50 -8.37 0.66
C VAL A 55 2.07 -8.88 0.55
N ILE A 56 1.54 -9.44 1.64
CA ILE A 56 0.17 -9.94 1.70
C ILE A 56 -0.68 -8.92 2.45
N VAL A 57 -1.77 -8.48 1.83
CA VAL A 57 -2.79 -7.63 2.47
C VAL A 57 -4.06 -8.47 2.63
N ALA A 58 -4.40 -8.80 3.87
CA ALA A 58 -5.64 -9.51 4.18
C ALA A 58 -6.75 -8.50 4.52
N ALA A 59 -7.94 -8.73 3.98
CA ALA A 59 -9.13 -7.93 4.30
C ALA A 59 -10.24 -8.82 4.87
N PRO A 60 -11.15 -8.27 5.70
CA PRO A 60 -12.24 -9.03 6.32
C PRO A 60 -13.29 -9.56 5.34
N THR A 61 -13.39 -8.99 4.13
CA THR A 61 -14.33 -9.45 3.09
C THR A 61 -13.68 -9.35 1.70
N GLY A 62 -14.16 -10.16 0.76
CA GLY A 62 -13.72 -10.11 -0.63
C GLY A 62 -13.95 -8.74 -1.29
N THR A 63 -15.08 -8.08 -0.99
CA THR A 63 -15.37 -6.72 -1.47
C THR A 63 -14.33 -5.71 -0.98
N MET A 64 -13.97 -5.76 0.31
CA MET A 64 -12.95 -4.85 0.85
C MET A 64 -11.57 -5.15 0.26
N ALA A 65 -11.22 -6.43 0.08
CA ALA A 65 -9.97 -6.81 -0.57
C ALA A 65 -9.92 -6.30 -2.02
N GLN A 66 -11.02 -6.40 -2.77
CA GLN A 66 -11.10 -5.89 -4.14
C GLN A 66 -10.96 -4.36 -4.18
N SER A 67 -11.67 -3.62 -3.31
CA SER A 67 -11.51 -2.16 -3.23
C SER A 67 -10.08 -1.75 -2.89
N ILE A 68 -9.41 -2.46 -1.97
CA ILE A 68 -8.00 -2.21 -1.65
C ILE A 68 -7.09 -2.47 -2.86
N ALA A 69 -7.33 -3.54 -3.61
CA ALA A 69 -6.56 -3.87 -4.80
C ALA A 69 -6.73 -2.80 -5.90
N ASP A 70 -7.97 -2.40 -6.19
CA ASP A 70 -8.29 -1.36 -7.17
C ASP A 70 -7.62 -0.02 -6.80
N ASP A 71 -7.63 0.35 -5.52
CA ASP A 71 -6.95 1.56 -5.06
C ASP A 71 -5.41 1.43 -5.19
N LEU A 72 -4.83 0.29 -4.78
CA LEU A 72 -3.37 0.07 -4.81
C LEU A 72 -2.80 0.06 -6.24
N ILE A 73 -3.57 -0.39 -7.24
CA ILE A 73 -3.16 -0.31 -8.66
C ILE A 73 -2.85 1.14 -9.06
N SER A 74 -3.58 2.12 -8.52
CA SER A 74 -3.34 3.54 -8.81
C SER A 74 -2.00 4.06 -8.23
N PHE A 75 -1.44 3.40 -7.23
CA PHE A 75 -0.16 3.75 -6.60
C PHE A 75 1.02 2.90 -7.07
N LEU A 76 0.80 1.61 -7.31
CA LEU A 76 1.86 0.62 -7.59
C LEU A 76 1.89 0.15 -9.04
N GLY A 77 0.80 0.35 -9.78
CA GLY A 77 0.61 -0.15 -11.13
C GLY A 77 -0.07 -1.52 -11.17
N PRO A 78 -0.71 -1.88 -12.30
CA PRO A 78 -1.49 -3.10 -12.43
C PRO A 78 -0.65 -4.37 -12.32
N ASP A 79 0.62 -4.33 -12.75
CA ASP A 79 1.52 -5.50 -12.75
C ASP A 79 2.08 -5.82 -11.35
N ALA A 80 1.91 -4.92 -10.38
CA ALA A 80 2.45 -5.05 -9.03
C ALA A 80 1.43 -5.55 -8.00
N VAL A 81 0.15 -5.66 -8.40
CA VAL A 81 -0.97 -5.99 -7.50
C VAL A 81 -1.74 -7.15 -8.08
N GLU A 82 -1.82 -8.24 -7.32
CA GLU A 82 -2.63 -9.41 -7.65
C GLU A 82 -3.77 -9.52 -6.63
N PHE A 83 -4.99 -9.71 -7.12
CA PHE A 83 -6.17 -9.99 -6.30
C PHE A 83 -6.49 -11.48 -6.34
N PHE A 84 -6.62 -12.10 -5.17
CA PHE A 84 -6.89 -13.53 -4.98
C PHE A 84 -8.27 -13.66 -4.32
N PRO A 85 -9.17 -14.60 -4.71
CA PRO A 85 -9.63 -15.51 -3.68
C PRO A 85 -8.42 -16.26 -3.18
#